data_AF-A0A7H8GHL9-F1
#
_entry.id   AF-A0A7H8GHL9-F1
#
_cell.length_a   1.000
_cell.length_b   1.000
_cell.length_c   1.000
_cell.angle_alpha   90.00
_cell.angle_beta   90.00
_cell.angle_gamma   90.00
#
_symmetry.space_group_name_H-M   'P 1'
#
loop_
_entity.id
_entity.type
_entity.pdbx_description
1 polymer ?
#
loop_
_entity_poly.entity_id
_entity_poly.type
_entity_poly.pdbx_seq_one_letter_code
_entity_poly.pdbx_strand_id
1 'polypeptide(L)'
;MAERAGDMDKWLQERISYLAGNTWPEAWLLHKCTEAPDKLGAALGVDANRAMAIVEYSLQAGKNEGFTEMGEQVNLDAERCLILTCGVAYKCFPHEFNDIRNTIDKILT
;
A
#
# COMPACT_ATOMS: atom_id res chain seq x y z
N MET A 1 25.20 21.43 12.47
CA MET A 1 23.79 21.20 12.86
C MET A 1 23.49 19.76 12.51
N ALA A 2 23.59 18.88 13.51
CA ALA A 2 23.43 17.43 13.35
C ALA A 2 21.95 17.08 13.55
N GLU A 3 21.14 17.29 12.52
CA GLU A 3 19.75 16.81 12.52
C GLU A 3 19.73 15.30 12.25
N ARG A 4 19.87 14.59 13.38
CA ARG A 4 19.13 13.40 13.79
C ARG A 4 19.08 12.22 12.82
N ALA A 5 20.18 11.45 12.83
CA ALA A 5 20.14 10.00 12.53
C ALA A 5 18.98 9.29 13.27
N GLY A 6 18.61 9.75 14.46
CA GLY A 6 17.51 9.19 15.26
C GLY A 6 16.10 9.32 14.66
N ASP A 7 15.81 10.31 13.82
CA ASP A 7 14.48 10.43 13.20
C ASP A 7 14.32 9.45 12.03
N MET A 8 15.39 9.20 11.27
CA MET A 8 15.38 8.20 10.20
C MET A 8 15.40 6.78 10.76
N ASP A 9 16.18 6.53 11.81
CA ASP A 9 16.16 5.24 12.50
C ASP A 9 14.79 4.94 13.08
N LYS A 10 14.09 5.94 13.63
CA LYS A 10 12.72 5.77 14.13
C LYS A 10 11.73 5.51 13.00
N TRP A 11 11.76 6.31 11.93
CA TRP A 11 10.92 6.13 10.75
C TRP A 11 11.12 4.76 10.11
N LEU A 12 12.39 4.33 10.01
CA LEU A 12 12.79 3.04 9.46
C LEU A 12 12.37 1.92 10.39
N GLN A 13 12.61 1.98 11.70
CA GLN A 13 12.17 0.94 12.64
C GLN A 13 10.64 0.80 12.68
N GLU A 14 9.90 1.90 12.52
CA GLU A 14 8.44 1.88 12.37
C GLU A 14 7.97 1.21 11.06
N ARG A 15 8.82 1.14 10.02
CA ARG A 15 8.45 0.68 8.66
C ARG A 15 9.22 -0.55 8.18
N ILE A 16 10.31 -0.92 8.82
CA ILE A 16 11.19 -2.04 8.47
C ILE A 16 10.59 -3.36 8.91
N SER A 17 9.74 -3.36 9.95
CA SER A 17 8.83 -4.46 10.26
C SER A 17 7.84 -4.74 9.13
N TYR A 18 7.66 -3.80 8.20
CA TYR A 18 6.85 -3.94 6.98
C TYR A 18 7.68 -4.22 5.71
N LEU A 19 9.00 -4.45 5.82
CA LEU A 19 9.85 -4.86 4.70
C LEU A 19 10.45 -6.25 4.98
N ALA A 20 10.13 -7.17 4.06
CA ALA A 20 10.18 -8.63 4.17
C ALA A 20 11.42 -9.27 4.85
N GLY A 21 11.29 -10.26 5.73
CA GLY A 21 10.71 -11.58 5.46
C GLY A 21 9.31 -11.58 4.83
N ASN A 22 9.23 -12.04 3.57
CA ASN A 22 8.11 -12.22 2.62
C ASN A 22 6.76 -11.49 2.80
N THR A 23 6.68 -10.39 3.56
CA THR A 23 5.45 -9.70 3.97
C THR A 23 5.59 -8.21 3.62
N TRP A 24 5.65 -7.90 2.32
CA TRP A 24 5.66 -6.52 1.77
C TRP A 24 4.31 -5.83 2.11
N PRO A 25 4.15 -4.47 2.07
CA PRO A 25 3.05 -3.77 2.73
C PRO A 25 1.70 -3.88 2.00
N GLU A 26 1.23 -5.09 1.65
CA GLU A 26 -0.11 -5.32 1.12
C GLU A 26 -1.15 -4.76 2.08
N ALA A 27 -1.03 -5.09 3.38
CA ALA A 27 -1.93 -4.57 4.41
C ALA A 27 -1.90 -3.03 4.50
N TRP A 28 -0.72 -2.42 4.40
CA TRP A 28 -0.61 -0.95 4.38
C TRP A 28 -1.22 -0.36 3.11
N LEU A 29 -0.97 -0.94 1.94
CA LEU A 29 -1.56 -0.49 0.67
C LEU A 29 -3.08 -0.56 0.70
N LEU A 30 -3.61 -1.70 1.15
CA LEU A 30 -5.04 -1.93 1.34
C LEU A 30 -5.63 -0.93 2.33
N HIS A 31 -5.03 -0.80 3.51
CA HIS A 31 -5.48 0.15 4.54
C HIS A 31 -5.40 1.61 4.04
N LYS A 32 -4.31 2.02 3.40
CA LYS A 32 -4.14 3.39 2.90
C LYS A 32 -5.17 3.73 1.83
N CYS A 33 -5.53 2.77 0.98
CA CYS A 33 -6.56 2.97 -0.04
C CYS A 33 -7.97 3.12 0.54
N THR A 34 -8.22 2.75 1.81
CA THR A 34 -9.50 3.06 2.50
C THR A 34 -9.72 4.56 2.72
N GLU A 35 -8.66 5.38 2.68
CA GLU A 35 -8.75 6.84 2.73
C GLU A 35 -9.22 7.44 1.38
N ALA A 36 -9.27 6.64 0.30
CA ALA A 36 -9.72 7.06 -1.03
C ALA A 36 -10.62 6.00 -1.71
N PRO A 37 -11.76 5.63 -1.09
CA PRO A 37 -12.56 4.48 -1.52
C PRO A 37 -13.19 4.67 -2.90
N ASP A 38 -13.55 5.90 -3.29
CA ASP A 38 -14.04 6.20 -4.64
C ASP A 38 -12.99 5.92 -5.73
N LYS A 39 -11.72 6.20 -5.42
CA LYS A 39 -10.59 6.01 -6.36
C LYS A 39 -10.24 4.53 -6.46
N LEU A 40 -10.28 3.82 -5.35
CA LEU A 40 -10.09 2.37 -5.32
C LEU A 40 -11.23 1.65 -6.05
N GLY A 41 -12.48 2.00 -5.77
CA GLY A 41 -13.64 1.44 -6.46
C GLY A 41 -13.57 1.64 -7.96
N ALA A 42 -13.29 2.87 -8.41
CA ALA A 42 -13.10 3.16 -9.83
C ALA A 42 -11.96 2.34 -10.47
N ALA A 43 -10.87 2.08 -9.74
CA ALA A 43 -9.77 1.25 -10.24
C ALA A 43 -10.14 -0.23 -10.33
N LEU A 44 -10.95 -0.74 -9.38
CA LEU A 44 -11.40 -2.13 -9.30
C LEU A 44 -12.69 -2.41 -10.09
N GLY A 45 -13.36 -1.38 -10.63
CA GLY A 45 -14.62 -1.52 -11.36
C GLY A 45 -15.84 -1.73 -10.47
N VAL A 46 -15.80 -1.27 -9.21
CA VAL A 46 -16.89 -1.37 -8.22
C VAL A 46 -17.19 -0.02 -7.58
N ASP A 47 -18.30 0.11 -6.86
CA ASP A 47 -18.59 1.32 -6.09
C ASP A 47 -17.72 1.41 -4.81
N ALA A 48 -17.69 2.60 -4.21
CA ALA A 48 -16.85 2.88 -3.03
C ALA A 48 -17.21 2.01 -1.81
N ASN A 49 -18.49 1.73 -1.57
CA ASN A 49 -18.90 0.89 -0.43
C ASN A 49 -18.46 -0.56 -0.66
N ARG A 50 -18.61 -1.05 -1.90
CA ARG A 50 -18.12 -2.38 -2.26
C ARG A 50 -16.59 -2.47 -2.17
N ALA A 51 -15.87 -1.43 -2.59
CA ALA A 51 -14.41 -1.36 -2.46
C ALA A 51 -13.96 -1.45 -0.99
N MET A 52 -14.62 -0.72 -0.09
CA MET A 52 -14.36 -0.80 1.36
C MET A 52 -14.59 -2.19 1.92
N ALA A 53 -15.73 -2.82 1.58
CA ALA A 53 -16.04 -4.16 2.04
C ALA A 53 -15.03 -5.22 1.53
N ILE A 54 -14.57 -5.08 0.28
CA ILE A 54 -13.53 -5.94 -0.28
C ILE A 54 -12.23 -5.76 0.49
N VAL A 55 -11.81 -4.52 0.75
CA VAL A 55 -10.58 -4.26 1.52
C VAL A 55 -10.66 -4.83 2.93
N GLU A 56 -11.78 -4.64 3.64
CA GLU A 56 -11.97 -5.19 4.98
C GLU A 56 -11.86 -6.72 4.99
N TYR A 57 -12.42 -7.38 3.97
CA TYR A 57 -12.34 -8.83 3.82
C TYR A 57 -10.90 -9.27 3.45
N SER A 58 -10.27 -8.61 2.49
CA SER A 58 -8.88 -8.87 2.08
C SER A 58 -7.87 -8.67 3.21
N LEU A 59 -8.11 -7.75 4.15
CA LEU A 59 -7.26 -7.54 5.32
C LEU A 59 -7.40 -8.66 6.36
N GLN A 60 -8.48 -9.43 6.34
CA GLN A 60 -8.67 -10.61 7.18
C GLN A 60 -8.04 -11.87 6.56
N ALA A 61 -7.65 -11.81 5.28
CA ALA A 61 -6.97 -12.91 4.61
C ALA A 61 -5.62 -13.22 5.28
N GLY A 62 -5.11 -14.44 5.05
CA GLY A 62 -3.79 -14.83 5.51
C GLY A 62 -2.69 -13.89 5.02
N LYS A 63 -1.51 -13.95 5.66
CA LYS A 63 -0.43 -12.94 5.57
C LYS A 63 -0.02 -12.48 4.15
N ASN A 64 -0.29 -13.26 3.10
CA ASN A 64 0.07 -12.96 1.70
C ASN A 64 -1.08 -13.25 0.71
N GLU A 65 -2.32 -13.23 1.18
CA GLU A 65 -3.48 -13.59 0.36
C GLU A 65 -4.45 -12.43 0.18
N GLY A 66 -4.10 -11.22 0.64
CA GLY A 66 -5.00 -10.06 0.59
C GLY A 66 -5.40 -9.69 -0.84
N PHE A 67 -4.44 -9.66 -1.76
CA PHE A 67 -4.73 -9.39 -3.17
C PHE A 67 -5.30 -10.58 -3.93
N THR A 68 -4.99 -11.81 -3.52
CA THR A 68 -5.65 -13.02 -4.03
C THR A 68 -7.14 -12.96 -3.73
N GLU A 69 -7.48 -12.72 -2.47
CA GLU A 69 -8.85 -12.58 -2.01
C GLU A 69 -9.56 -11.38 -2.65
N MET A 70 -8.88 -10.23 -2.76
CA MET A 70 -9.42 -9.09 -3.49
C MET A 70 -9.77 -9.48 -4.92
N GLY A 71 -8.87 -10.21 -5.60
CA GLY A 71 -9.05 -10.70 -6.96
C GLY A 71 -10.26 -11.61 -7.12
N GLU A 72 -10.50 -12.51 -6.17
CA GLU A 72 -11.69 -13.38 -6.15
C GLU A 72 -13.00 -12.58 -6.10
N GLN A 73 -13.02 -11.45 -5.38
CA GLN A 73 -14.20 -10.61 -5.21
C GLN A 73 -14.53 -9.73 -6.44
N VAL A 74 -13.53 -9.45 -7.28
CA VAL A 74 -13.67 -8.56 -8.46
C VAL A 74 -13.34 -9.23 -9.80
N ASN A 75 -13.09 -10.54 -9.78
CA ASN A 75 -12.72 -11.35 -10.94
C ASN A 75 -11.48 -10.82 -11.68
N LEU A 76 -10.44 -10.48 -10.91
CA LEU A 76 -9.12 -10.08 -11.40
C LEU A 76 -8.05 -10.99 -10.78
N ASP A 77 -6.89 -11.11 -11.42
CA ASP A 77 -5.74 -11.75 -10.82
C ASP A 77 -5.11 -10.86 -9.72
N ALA A 78 -4.43 -11.49 -8.76
CA ALA A 78 -3.85 -10.81 -7.61
C ALA A 78 -2.82 -9.74 -8.01
N GLU A 79 -2.04 -10.00 -9.06
CA GLU A 79 -1.04 -9.06 -9.57
C GLU A 79 -1.72 -7.79 -10.14
N ARG A 80 -2.84 -7.96 -10.84
CA ARG A 80 -3.64 -6.84 -11.33
C ARG A 80 -4.22 -6.02 -10.19
N CYS A 81 -4.76 -6.66 -9.15
CA CYS A 81 -5.25 -5.98 -7.95
C CYS A 81 -4.15 -5.19 -7.24
N LEU A 82 -2.95 -5.77 -7.11
CA LEU A 82 -1.77 -5.08 -6.57
C LEU A 82 -1.42 -3.83 -7.39
N ILE A 83 -1.29 -3.96 -8.72
CA ILE A 83 -0.93 -2.84 -9.61
C ILE A 83 -1.94 -1.70 -9.52
N LEU A 84 -3.24 -2.03 -9.51
CA LEU A 84 -4.31 -1.05 -9.41
C LEU A 84 -4.27 -0.32 -8.06
N THR A 85 -4.11 -1.07 -6.96
CA THR A 85 -4.04 -0.53 -5.60
C THR A 85 -2.79 0.36 -5.41
N CYS A 86 -1.63 -0.08 -5.90
CA CYS A 86 -0.41 0.74 -5.94
C CYS A 86 -0.62 2.03 -6.74
N GLY A 87 -1.30 1.94 -7.89
CA GLY A 87 -1.63 3.09 -8.71
C GLY A 87 -2.52 4.11 -7.98
N VAL A 88 -3.47 3.65 -7.18
CA VAL A 88 -4.31 4.51 -6.34
C VAL A 88 -3.48 5.13 -5.22
N ALA A 89 -2.71 4.32 -4.48
CA ALA A 89 -1.86 4.79 -3.40
C ALA A 89 -0.89 5.89 -3.86
N TYR A 90 -0.21 5.69 -4.99
CA TYR A 90 0.71 6.67 -5.57
C TYR A 90 0.02 7.97 -6.01
N LYS A 91 -1.15 7.86 -6.67
CA LYS A 91 -1.88 9.03 -7.18
C LYS A 91 -2.51 9.86 -6.06
N CYS A 92 -3.01 9.20 -5.02
CA CYS A 92 -3.72 9.85 -3.91
C CYS A 92 -2.78 10.32 -2.81
N PHE A 93 -1.69 9.58 -2.55
CA PHE A 93 -0.79 9.82 -1.43
C PHE A 93 0.67 9.88 -1.89
N PRO A 94 1.03 10.74 -2.87
CA PRO A 94 2.40 10.80 -3.40
C PRO A 94 3.44 11.17 -2.34
N HIS A 95 3.02 11.90 -1.30
CA HIS A 95 3.88 12.35 -0.21
C HIS A 95 4.39 11.21 0.68
N GLU A 96 3.64 10.10 0.79
CA GLU A 96 4.06 8.90 1.54
C GLU A 96 5.34 8.29 0.95
N PHE A 97 5.64 8.58 -0.31
CA PHE A 97 6.81 8.07 -1.03
C PHE A 97 7.97 9.07 -1.10
N ASN A 98 7.84 10.27 -0.52
CA ASN A 98 8.86 11.32 -0.59
C ASN A 98 10.17 10.89 0.07
N ASP A 99 10.12 10.23 1.23
CA ASP A 99 11.31 9.82 1.97
C ASP A 99 12.12 8.79 1.20
N ILE A 100 11.43 7.84 0.56
CA ILE A 100 12.05 6.84 -0.31
C ILE A 100 12.68 7.53 -1.53
N ARG A 101 11.94 8.44 -2.20
CA ARG A 101 12.45 9.19 -3.35
C ARG A 101 13.70 9.98 -3.00
N ASN A 102 13.64 10.77 -1.92
CA ASN A 102 14.76 11.58 -1.44
C ASN A 102 15.97 10.71 -1.07
N THR A 103 15.75 9.51 -0.54
CA THR A 103 16.83 8.58 -0.22
C THR A 103 17.48 8.01 -1.47
N ILE A 104 16.69 7.60 -2.46
CA ILE A 104 17.20 7.13 -3.76
C ILE A 104 18.00 8.24 -4.44
N ASP A 105 17.48 9.46 -4.48
CA ASP A 105 18.15 10.62 -5.09
C ASP A 105 19.51 10.91 -4.43
N LYS A 106 19.60 10.78 -3.10
CA LYS A 106 20.86 10.93 -2.35
C LYS A 106 21.89 9.81 -2.60
N ILE A 107 21.45 8.61 -2.97
CA ILE A 107 22.35 7.49 -3.28
C ILE A 107 22.88 7.60 -4.72
N LEU A 108 22.07 8.15 -5.62
CA LEU A 108 22.41 8.33 -7.03
C LEU A 108 23.28 9.58 -7.30
N THR A 109 23.46 10.46 -6.31
CA THR A 109 24.28 11.69 -6.38
C THR A 109 25.56 11.52 -5.58
#